data_AF-A0A0L0F4Z3-F1
#
_entry.id   AF-A0A0L0F4Z3-F1
#
_cell.length_a   1.000
_cell.length_b   1.000
_cell.length_c   1.000
_cell.angle_alpha   90.00
_cell.angle_beta   90.00
_cell.angle_gamma   90.00
#
_symmetry.space_group_name_H-M   'P 1'
#
loop_
_entity.id
_entity.type
_entity.pdbx_description
1 polymer ?
#
loop_
_entity_poly.entity_id
_entity_poly.type
_entity_poly.pdbx_seq_one_letter_code
_entity_poly.pdbx_strand_id
1 'polypeptide(L)'
;MLFLVINISCAICQMIAAVVGTVAMAVCVYMIVVAYQLMFGGFIVNSTALPPWARWILETSFYFHATQGMFVNEFENKKYGKAVQEWTGVVHKWDKMYYLEMLIVYFIIVRVAAFVLLRYANRERR
;
A
#
# COMPACT_ATOMS: atom_id res chain seq x y z
N MET A 1 -8.96 -8.13 -1.38
CA MET A 1 -7.75 -7.36 -0.99
C MET A 1 -6.68 -7.39 -2.07
N LEU A 2 -6.17 -8.55 -2.49
CA LEU A 2 -5.16 -8.65 -3.57
C LEU A 2 -5.53 -7.90 -4.86
N PHE A 3 -6.77 -8.02 -5.31
CA PHE A 3 -7.26 -7.28 -6.49
C PHE A 3 -7.10 -5.76 -6.35
N LEU A 4 -7.38 -5.20 -5.16
CA LEU A 4 -7.22 -3.77 -4.90
C LEU A 4 -5.75 -3.35 -4.92
N VAL A 5 -4.86 -4.16 -4.33
CA VAL A 5 -3.40 -3.92 -4.35
C VAL A 5 -2.89 -3.80 -5.79
N ILE A 6 -3.28 -4.73 -6.67
CA ILE A 6 -2.88 -4.69 -8.09
C ILE A 6 -3.41 -3.42 -8.77
N ASN A 7 -4.68 -3.07 -8.54
CA ASN A 7 -5.28 -1.87 -9.14
C ASN A 7 -4.65 -0.57 -8.64
N ILE A 8 -4.29 -0.49 -7.35
CA ILE A 8 -3.56 0.64 -6.77
C ILE A 8 -2.18 0.75 -7.41
N SER A 9 -1.44 -0.35 -7.48
CA SER A 9 -0.13 -0.45 -8.14
C SER A 9 -0.18 0.03 -9.60
N CYS A 10 -1.17 -0.43 -10.38
CA CYS A 10 -1.39 0.05 -11.75
C CYS A 10 -1.71 1.56 -11.79
N ALA A 11 -2.55 2.06 -10.87
CA ALA A 11 -2.89 3.48 -10.81
C ALA A 11 -1.68 4.37 -10.46
N ILE A 12 -0.80 3.91 -9.55
CA ILE A 12 0.46 4.60 -9.23
C ILE A 12 1.39 4.63 -10.45
N CYS A 13 1.53 3.50 -11.16
CA CYS A 13 2.34 3.45 -12.38
C CYS A 13 1.81 4.42 -13.45
N GLN A 14 0.49 4.48 -13.65
CA GLN A 14 -0.15 5.43 -14.56
C GLN A 14 0.08 6.88 -14.13
N MET A 15 0.02 7.16 -12.82
CA MET A 15 0.29 8.49 -12.26
C MET A 15 1.73 8.94 -12.53
N ILE A 16 2.70 8.05 -12.32
CA ILE A 16 4.11 8.33 -12.59
C ILE A 16 4.33 8.55 -14.09
N ALA A 17 3.74 7.69 -14.93
CA ALA A 17 3.83 7.81 -16.38
C ALA A 17 3.21 9.11 -16.93
N ALA A 18 2.24 9.69 -16.23
CA ALA A 18 1.64 10.98 -16.59
C ALA A 18 2.57 12.18 -16.36
N VAL A 19 3.53 12.06 -15.43
CA VAL A 19 4.46 13.15 -15.05
C VAL A 19 5.78 13.03 -15.79
N VAL A 20 6.22 11.81 -16.10
CA VAL A 20 7.54 11.54 -16.67
C VAL A 20 7.47 11.45 -18.19
N GLY A 21 8.40 12.09 -18.89
CA GLY A 21 8.40 12.17 -20.36
C GLY A 21 8.76 10.87 -21.09
N THR A 22 9.32 9.86 -20.41
CA THR A 22 9.71 8.58 -21.02
C THR A 22 9.24 7.38 -20.20
N VAL A 23 8.91 6.29 -20.90
CA VAL A 23 8.44 5.04 -20.28
C VAL A 23 9.55 4.41 -19.42
N ALA A 24 10.80 4.42 -19.88
CA ALA A 24 11.93 3.84 -19.15
C ALA A 24 12.12 4.50 -17.77
N MET A 25 12.07 5.83 -17.69
CA MET A 25 12.16 6.55 -16.42
C MET A 25 10.96 6.25 -15.52
N ALA A 26 9.75 6.15 -16.07
CA ALA A 26 8.55 5.81 -15.29
C ALA A 26 8.67 4.44 -14.61
N VAL A 27 9.20 3.44 -15.32
CA VAL A 27 9.46 2.10 -14.77
C VAL A 27 10.50 2.15 -13.65
N CYS A 28 11.62 2.84 -13.85
CA CYS A 28 12.67 2.97 -12.82
C CYS A 28 12.13 3.61 -11.53
N VAL A 29 11.35 4.69 -11.64
CA VAL A 29 10.74 5.35 -10.47
C VAL A 29 9.73 4.42 -9.79
N TYR A 30 8.89 3.75 -10.58
CA TYR A 30 7.91 2.81 -10.04
C TYR A 30 8.55 1.64 -9.26
N MET A 31 9.69 1.12 -9.73
CA MET A 31 10.42 0.05 -9.03
C MET A 31 10.88 0.49 -7.63
N ILE A 32 11.34 1.74 -7.47
CA ILE A 32 11.72 2.29 -6.16
C ILE A 32 10.49 2.38 -5.25
N VAL A 33 9.35 2.85 -5.79
CA VAL A 33 8.10 2.95 -5.03
C VAL A 33 7.62 1.58 -4.57
N VAL A 34 7.62 0.57 -5.45
CA VAL A 34 7.21 -0.79 -5.08
C VAL A 34 8.17 -1.39 -4.05
N ALA A 35 9.48 -1.17 -4.19
CA ALA A 35 10.47 -1.64 -3.21
C ALA A 35 10.21 -1.05 -1.82
N TYR A 36 9.92 0.25 -1.73
CA TYR A 36 9.51 0.91 -0.48
C TYR A 36 8.26 0.26 0.11
N GLN A 37 7.22 0.09 -0.70
CA GLN A 37 5.94 -0.47 -0.26
C GLN A 37 6.10 -1.91 0.25
N LEU A 38 6.92 -2.73 -0.41
CA LEU A 38 7.22 -4.10 -0.02
C LEU A 38 8.02 -4.16 1.29
N MET A 39 9.05 -3.32 1.43
CA MET A 39 9.90 -3.28 2.63
C MET A 39 9.08 -2.99 3.89
N PHE A 40 8.13 -2.06 3.79
CA PHE A 40 7.21 -1.72 4.86
C PHE A 40 5.91 -2.51 4.83
N GLY A 41 5.84 -3.63 4.10
CA GLY A 41 4.64 -4.46 3.97
C GLY A 41 4.23 -5.22 5.23
N GLY A 42 4.98 -5.11 6.34
CA GLY A 42 4.62 -5.70 7.64
C GLY A 42 5.11 -7.12 7.87
N PHE A 43 5.79 -7.73 6.90
CA PHE A 43 6.39 -9.07 7.03
C PHE A 43 7.93 -9.05 7.08
N ILE A 44 8.59 -8.03 6.51
CA ILE A 44 10.05 -7.85 6.56
C ILE A 44 10.44 -7.07 7.83
N VAL A 45 9.83 -5.91 8.01
CA VAL A 45 10.07 -5.04 9.17
C VAL A 45 8.97 -5.28 10.20
N ASN A 46 9.35 -5.74 11.38
CA ASN A 46 8.41 -5.95 12.47
C ASN A 46 7.97 -4.60 13.07
N SER A 47 6.65 -4.40 13.21
CA SER A 47 6.05 -3.18 13.77
C SER A 47 6.46 -2.92 15.23
N THR A 48 6.76 -3.98 15.98
CA THR A 48 7.18 -3.91 17.38
C THR A 48 8.64 -3.49 17.55
N ALA A 49 9.49 -3.81 16.57
CA ALA A 49 10.91 -3.46 16.57
C ALA A 49 11.16 -1.98 16.24
N LEU A 50 10.17 -1.30 15.63
CA LEU A 50 10.26 0.12 15.34
C LEU A 50 9.90 0.98 16.56
N PRO A 51 10.67 2.05 16.81
CA PRO A 51 10.34 3.00 17.88
C PRO A 51 8.99 3.68 17.59
N PRO A 52 8.23 4.08 18.62
CA PRO A 52 6.86 4.59 18.46
C PRO A 52 6.74 5.75 17.45
N TRP A 53 7.76 6.60 17.36
CA TRP A 53 7.80 7.73 16.43
C TRP A 53 7.97 7.33 14.96
N ALA A 54 8.41 6.11 14.65
CA ALA A 54 8.62 5.61 13.28
C ALA A 54 7.46 4.72 12.78
N ARG A 55 6.54 4.33 13.67
CA ARG A 55 5.47 3.37 13.34
C ARG A 55 4.49 3.90 12.28
N TRP A 56 4.31 5.21 12.18
CA TRP A 56 3.43 5.81 11.17
C TRP A 56 3.90 5.52 9.74
N ILE A 57 5.20 5.26 9.51
CA ILE A 57 5.74 4.95 8.18
C ILE A 57 5.15 3.63 7.66
N LEU A 58 4.96 2.64 8.53
CA LEU A 58 4.31 1.38 8.16
C LEU A 58 2.87 1.61 7.67
N GLU A 59 2.14 2.50 8.35
CA GLU A 59 0.76 2.84 8.02
C GLU A 59 0.64 3.59 6.67
N THR A 60 1.73 4.15 6.14
CA THR A 60 1.72 4.76 4.79
C THR A 60 1.73 3.73 3.67
N SER A 61 2.14 2.50 3.95
CA SER A 61 2.23 1.45 2.94
C SER A 61 0.88 0.79 2.69
N PHE A 62 0.39 0.83 1.44
CA PHE A 62 -0.83 0.08 1.10
C PHE A 62 -0.60 -1.43 1.14
N TYR A 63 0.65 -1.88 0.97
CA TYR A 63 1.05 -3.27 1.15
C TYR A 63 0.94 -3.72 2.61
N PHE A 64 1.22 -2.81 3.57
CA PHE A 64 1.03 -3.09 4.99
C PHE A 64 -0.42 -3.43 5.28
N HIS A 65 -1.35 -2.53 4.92
CA HIS A 65 -2.79 -2.73 5.13
C HIS A 65 -3.32 -3.98 4.45
N ALA A 66 -2.87 -4.27 3.23
CA ALA A 66 -3.27 -5.47 2.51
C ALA A 66 -2.78 -6.75 3.20
N THR A 67 -1.53 -6.77 3.64
CA THR A 67 -0.93 -7.92 4.33
C THR A 67 -1.63 -8.17 5.67
N GLN A 68 -1.88 -7.12 6.44
CA GLN A 68 -2.61 -7.19 7.71
C GLN A 68 -4.04 -7.72 7.51
N GLY A 69 -4.78 -7.18 6.54
CA GLY A 69 -6.13 -7.65 6.22
C GLY A 69 -6.16 -9.11 5.74
N MET A 70 -5.16 -9.56 4.98
CA MET A 70 -5.03 -10.97 4.57
C MET A 70 -4.72 -11.89 5.75
N PHE A 71 -3.82 -11.48 6.65
CA PHE A 71 -3.51 -12.25 7.84
C PHE A 71 -4.72 -12.39 8.76
N VAL A 72 -5.48 -11.32 8.98
CA VAL A 72 -6.73 -11.40 9.74
C VAL A 72 -7.70 -12.36 9.03
N ASN A 73 -7.91 -12.21 7.72
CA ASN A 73 -8.84 -13.07 6.97
C ASN A 73 -8.47 -14.56 7.01
N GLU A 74 -7.18 -14.89 6.97
CA GLU A 74 -6.70 -16.28 6.93
C GLU A 74 -6.63 -16.95 8.30
N PHE A 75 -6.29 -16.18 9.35
CA PHE A 75 -5.96 -16.71 10.67
C PHE A 75 -7.01 -16.45 11.75
N GLU A 76 -8.02 -15.61 11.51
CA GLU A 76 -9.10 -15.28 12.46
C GLU A 76 -9.78 -16.53 13.06
N ASN A 77 -10.00 -17.58 12.27
CA ASN A 77 -10.71 -18.79 12.70
C ASN A 77 -9.79 -20.00 13.01
N LYS A 78 -8.48 -19.80 13.10
CA LYS A 78 -7.50 -20.88 13.26
C LYS A 78 -6.93 -20.91 14.67
N LYS A 79 -6.80 -22.11 15.26
CA LYS A 79 -6.29 -22.30 16.64
C LYS A 79 -4.88 -21.74 16.85
N TYR A 80 -4.04 -21.74 15.82
CA TYR A 80 -2.69 -21.17 15.80
C TYR A 80 -2.64 -19.71 15.32
N GLY A 81 -3.79 -19.10 15.02
CA GLY A 81 -3.85 -17.75 14.48
C GLY A 81 -3.31 -16.69 15.42
N LYS A 82 -3.54 -16.84 16.73
CA LYS A 82 -3.04 -15.91 17.75
C LYS A 82 -1.51 -15.81 17.79
N ALA A 83 -0.82 -16.96 17.71
CA ALA A 83 0.65 -16.98 17.71
C ALA A 83 1.24 -16.32 16.46
N VAL A 84 0.61 -16.52 15.30
CA VAL A 84 1.03 -15.89 14.04
C VAL A 84 0.76 -14.38 14.07
N GLN A 85 -0.38 -13.96 14.61
CA GLN A 85 -0.76 -12.55 14.75
C GLN A 85 0.16 -11.80 15.72
N GLU A 86 0.53 -12.42 16.85
CA GLU A 86 1.50 -11.87 17.80
C GLU A 86 2.89 -11.73 17.18
N TRP A 87 3.36 -12.74 16.44
CA TRP A 87 4.67 -12.70 15.78
C TRP A 87 4.76 -11.65 14.68
N THR A 88 3.70 -11.49 13.89
CA THR A 88 3.62 -10.50 12.81
C THR A 88 3.40 -9.07 13.33
N GLY A 89 3.22 -8.88 14.63
CA GLY A 89 2.93 -7.57 15.20
C GLY A 89 1.63 -6.98 14.66
N VAL A 90 0.71 -7.86 14.20
CA VAL A 90 -0.66 -7.50 13.83
C VAL A 90 -1.32 -7.07 15.12
N VAL A 91 -1.35 -5.76 15.36
CA VAL A 91 -2.10 -5.22 16.49
C VAL A 91 -3.56 -5.56 16.18
N HIS A 92 -4.14 -6.46 16.98
CA HIS A 92 -5.55 -6.84 16.93
C HIS A 92 -6.41 -5.65 17.35
N LYS A 93 -6.38 -4.58 16.55
CA LYS A 93 -7.07 -3.32 16.81
C LYS A 93 -8.25 -3.15 15.87
N TRP A 94 -8.21 -3.76 14.68
CA TRP A 94 -9.14 -3.48 13.61
C TRP A 94 -9.59 -4.75 12.87
N ASP A 95 -10.86 -4.75 12.45
CA ASP A 95 -11.46 -5.82 11.67
C ASP A 95 -10.95 -5.86 10.23
N LYS A 96 -11.09 -7.01 9.56
CA LYS A 96 -10.77 -7.16 8.13
C LYS A 96 -11.43 -6.09 7.24
N MET A 97 -12.60 -5.60 7.63
CA MET A 97 -13.34 -4.58 6.89
C MET A 97 -12.66 -3.21 6.95
N TYR A 98 -12.05 -2.85 8.08
CA TYR A 98 -11.30 -1.60 8.21
C TYR A 98 -10.12 -1.53 7.25
N TYR A 99 -9.34 -2.62 7.15
CA TYR A 99 -8.22 -2.69 6.21
C TYR A 99 -8.69 -2.63 4.75
N LEU A 100 -9.87 -3.19 4.45
CA LEU A 100 -10.47 -3.10 3.13
C LEU A 100 -10.87 -1.66 2.80
N GLU A 101 -11.52 -0.95 3.73
CA GLU A 101 -11.91 0.44 3.57
C GLU A 101 -10.70 1.35 3.36
N MET A 102 -9.63 1.16 4.14
CA MET A 102 -8.37 1.90 3.97
C MET A 102 -7.77 1.71 2.57
N LEU A 103 -7.79 0.49 2.03
CA LEU A 103 -7.33 0.23 0.66
C LEU A 103 -8.20 0.94 -0.39
N ILE A 104 -9.52 0.99 -0.19
CA ILE A 104 -10.44 1.70 -1.10
C ILE A 104 -10.16 3.20 -1.07
N VAL A 105 -10.00 3.79 0.12
CA VAL A 105 -9.62 5.19 0.29
C VAL A 105 -8.30 5.48 -0.42
N TYR A 106 -7.29 4.64 -0.24
CA TYR A 106 -6.00 4.78 -0.92
C TYR A 106 -6.14 4.73 -2.45
N PHE A 107 -6.94 3.80 -2.97
CA PHE A 107 -7.22 3.71 -4.40
C PHE A 107 -7.88 4.97 -4.96
N ILE A 108 -8.89 5.50 -4.25
CA ILE A 108 -9.58 6.73 -4.66
C ILE A 108 -8.61 7.91 -4.66
N ILE A 109 -7.80 8.06 -3.60
CA ILE A 109 -6.80 9.15 -3.49
C ILE A 109 -5.82 9.09 -4.66
N VAL A 110 -5.24 7.92 -4.95
CA VAL A 110 -4.29 7.77 -6.07
C VAL A 110 -4.97 8.06 -7.41
N ARG A 111 -6.21 7.62 -7.62
CA ARG A 111 -6.96 7.89 -8.86
C ARG A 111 -7.27 9.38 -9.04
N VAL A 112 -7.70 10.06 -7.98
CA VAL A 112 -7.95 11.51 -7.99
C VAL A 112 -6.65 12.25 -8.24
N ALA A 113 -5.54 11.88 -7.58
CA ALA A 113 -4.23 12.47 -7.80
C ALA A 113 -3.76 12.28 -9.25
N ALA A 114 -3.90 11.08 -9.81
CA ALA A 114 -3.57 10.80 -11.20
C ALA A 114 -4.41 11.63 -12.17
N PHE A 115 -5.72 11.78 -11.92
CA PHE A 115 -6.61 12.61 -12.73
C PHE A 115 -6.22 14.10 -12.67
N VAL A 116 -5.91 14.62 -11.49
CA VAL A 116 -5.45 15.99 -11.29
C VAL A 116 -4.12 16.21 -12.01
N LEU A 117 -3.15 15.31 -11.85
CA LEU A 117 -1.85 15.40 -12.53
C LEU A 117 -2.01 15.36 -14.05
N LEU A 118 -2.85 14.49 -14.60
CA LEU A 118 -3.16 14.49 -16.03
C LEU A 118 -3.82 15.80 -16.48
N ARG A 119 -4.70 16.39 -15.67
CA ARG A 119 -5.36 17.65 -16.00
C ARG A 119 -4.40 18.84 -16.03
N TYR A 120 -3.42 18.88 -15.12
CA TYR A 120 -2.49 20.00 -15.01
C TYR A 120 -1.20 19.81 -15.83
N ALA A 121 -0.60 18.63 -15.83
CA ALA A 121 0.63 18.35 -16.58
C ALA A 121 0.43 18.35 -18.10
N ASN A 122 -0.77 17.99 -18.56
CA ASN A 122 -1.06 17.91 -20.00
C ASN A 122 -1.51 19.26 -20.60
N ARG A 123 -1.43 20.37 -19.84
CA ARG A 123 -1.67 21.73 -20.35
C ARG A 123 -0.51 22.30 -21.18
N GLU A 124 0.65 21.63 -21.21
CA GLU A 124 1.84 22.07 -21.96
C GLU A 124 1.94 21.52 -23.39
N ARG A 125 0.98 20.70 -23.86
CA ARG A 125 0.96 20.12 -25.22
C ARG A 125 -0.19 20.59 -26.11
N ARG A 126 -0.81 21.74 -25.83
CA ARG A 126 -1.73 22.41 -26.75
C ARG A 126 -1.17 23.73 -27.23
#